data_AF-A0A7C1C502-F1
#
_entry.id   AF-A0A7C1C502-F1
#
_cell.length_a   1.000
_cell.length_b   1.000
_cell.length_c   1.000
_cell.angle_alpha   90.00
_cell.angle_beta   90.00
_cell.angle_gamma   90.00
#
_symmetry.space_group_name_H-M   'P 1'
#
loop_
_entity.id
_entity.type
_entity.pdbx_description
1 polymer ?
#
loop_
_entity_poly.entity_id
_entity_poly.type
_entity_poly.pdbx_seq_one_letter_code
_entity_poly.pdbx_strand_id
1 'polypeptide(L)'
;MPPCICTILERSRIQEYGTKDIGYNNKMTKCRNAVYSFRLMGQRRIMCGICGFNWNDQELAQRMAGQLAHRGPDQDGFYAGEGMTLAHRRLSIIDLSENGRQPMFNEEKTISLVANGEIYNFRELRADLEERGHRFTSNSDSEVILHAYEEWGLDSISRLRGMFAYALYDERERAGKLLLVRDRIGIKPLYYYYKDGRLLFASEIKAILQDPQVERRLNRQALYDYLGFEFVPAPETMFQDIYKLPAGHHLVFQDQQLRVQQYWDLKFHPGRLQLTFAEAVERQKELLDEAVKSHLVSDVPLGVFLSGGLDSSCIVALMRRHITGPIKTFTIGYRDKTFSELEYAEIVARHCETEHQVLMIDDLKQEYVEKTLWHLDEPMTDLSTVPLYLLCKQARE
;
A
#
# COMPACT_ATOMS: atom_id res chain seq x y z
N MET A 1 -5.03 17.08 4.22
CA MET A 1 -4.60 15.73 3.77
C MET A 1 -4.46 15.78 2.25
N PRO A 2 -3.42 15.19 1.65
CA PRO A 2 -3.44 14.97 0.21
C PRO A 2 -4.62 14.03 -0.11
N PRO A 3 -5.41 14.31 -1.13
CA PRO A 3 -6.46 13.42 -1.59
C PRO A 3 -5.88 12.07 -2.03
N CYS A 4 -6.37 11.01 -1.41
CA CYS A 4 -6.06 9.65 -1.81
C CYS A 4 -7.28 9.04 -2.53
N ILE A 5 -7.05 8.54 -3.74
CA ILE A 5 -7.95 7.58 -4.38
C ILE A 5 -7.78 6.27 -3.61
N CYS A 6 -8.89 5.72 -3.13
CA CYS A 6 -8.93 4.49 -2.34
C CYS A 6 -9.79 3.46 -3.04
N THR A 7 -9.41 2.19 -3.00
CA THR A 7 -10.24 1.11 -3.53
C THR A 7 -11.39 0.79 -2.58
N ILE A 8 -12.60 0.62 -3.13
CA ILE A 8 -13.79 0.19 -2.39
C ILE A 8 -14.13 -1.25 -2.79
N LEU A 9 -14.35 -2.12 -1.81
CA LEU A 9 -14.85 -3.49 -2.05
C LEU A 9 -16.37 -3.49 -1.94
N GLU A 10 -17.09 -3.57 -3.06
CA GLU A 10 -18.55 -3.75 -3.01
C GLU A 10 -18.94 -5.22 -2.76
N ARG A 11 -19.91 -5.44 -1.87
CA ARG A 11 -20.63 -6.72 -1.77
C ARG A 11 -21.75 -6.78 -2.80
N SER A 12 -21.56 -7.49 -3.90
CA SER A 12 -22.66 -7.92 -4.75
C SER A 12 -23.36 -9.14 -4.12
N ARG A 13 -24.58 -8.95 -3.59
CA ARG A 13 -25.53 -10.05 -3.34
C ARG A 13 -26.81 -9.79 -4.13
N ILE A 14 -26.93 -10.47 -5.27
CA ILE A 14 -28.23 -10.81 -5.85
C ILE A 14 -28.44 -12.30 -5.53
N GLN A 15 -29.34 -12.58 -4.60
CA GLN A 15 -29.99 -13.89 -4.51
C GLN A 15 -31.41 -13.67 -4.01
N GLU A 16 -32.33 -13.58 -4.97
CA GLU A 16 -33.74 -13.78 -4.75
C GLU A 16 -33.99 -15.23 -4.34
N TYR A 17 -34.57 -15.45 -3.16
CA TYR A 17 -35.43 -16.60 -2.92
C TYR A 17 -36.55 -16.18 -1.98
N GLY A 18 -37.78 -16.18 -2.51
CA GLY A 18 -38.98 -16.08 -1.71
C GLY A 18 -39.33 -17.43 -1.07
N THR A 19 -39.93 -17.40 0.13
CA THR A 19 -41.16 -18.15 0.47
C THR A 19 -41.64 -17.82 1.90
N LYS A 20 -42.91 -17.39 1.94
CA LYS A 20 -44.00 -17.45 2.96
C LYS A 20 -43.74 -17.84 4.44
N ASP A 21 -44.28 -16.98 5.31
CA ASP A 21 -45.03 -17.16 6.58
C ASP A 21 -44.85 -18.40 7.48
N ILE A 22 -44.73 -18.16 8.81
CA ILE A 22 -45.69 -18.53 9.89
C ILE A 22 -45.07 -18.29 11.29
N GLY A 23 -45.79 -17.57 12.17
CA GLY A 23 -46.05 -18.03 13.56
C GLY A 23 -45.20 -17.55 14.75
N TYR A 24 -45.80 -16.71 15.60
CA TYR A 24 -45.39 -16.37 16.97
C TYR A 24 -45.80 -17.47 17.99
N ASN A 25 -44.91 -17.90 18.90
CA ASN A 25 -45.13 -17.99 20.38
C ASN A 25 -44.04 -18.74 21.21
N ASN A 26 -43.52 -18.04 22.23
CA ASN A 26 -43.18 -18.41 23.62
C ASN A 26 -42.87 -19.87 24.06
N LYS A 27 -41.69 -20.12 24.66
CA LYS A 27 -41.45 -20.47 26.11
C LYS A 27 -40.01 -20.94 26.41
N MET A 28 -39.55 -20.60 27.62
CA MET A 28 -38.31 -21.00 28.31
C MET A 28 -38.09 -22.53 28.43
N THR A 29 -36.83 -23.01 28.44
CA THR A 29 -36.09 -23.56 29.62
C THR A 29 -34.76 -24.25 29.20
N LYS A 30 -33.74 -24.07 30.05
CA LYS A 30 -32.34 -24.58 30.08
C LYS A 30 -32.05 -25.97 29.50
N CYS A 31 -30.89 -26.12 28.81
CA CYS A 31 -29.85 -27.11 29.12
C CYS A 31 -28.54 -26.97 28.30
N ARG A 32 -27.42 -26.88 29.06
CA ARG A 32 -26.06 -27.44 28.88
C ARG A 32 -25.27 -27.32 27.55
N ASN A 33 -24.04 -26.80 27.74
CA ASN A 33 -22.77 -27.13 27.06
C ASN A 33 -22.76 -27.14 25.53
N ALA A 34 -22.42 -26.00 24.94
CA ALA A 34 -21.75 -25.93 23.64
C ALA A 34 -20.48 -25.09 23.79
N VAL A 35 -19.33 -25.74 23.61
CA VAL A 35 -18.04 -25.08 23.39
C VAL A 35 -18.16 -24.32 22.07
N TYR A 36 -18.46 -23.03 22.14
CA TYR A 36 -18.39 -22.16 20.97
C TYR A 36 -16.92 -21.86 20.69
N SER A 37 -16.36 -22.61 19.75
CA SER A 37 -15.21 -22.17 18.97
C SER A 37 -15.59 -20.84 18.31
N PHE A 38 -15.15 -19.73 18.90
CA PHE A 38 -15.18 -18.42 18.26
C PHE A 38 -14.15 -18.47 17.13
N ARG A 39 -14.62 -18.88 15.94
CA ARG A 39 -13.88 -18.66 14.70
C ARG A 39 -13.83 -17.14 14.51
N LEU A 40 -12.69 -16.54 14.88
CA LEU A 40 -12.36 -15.15 14.58
C LEU A 40 -12.54 -14.95 13.07
N MET A 41 -13.68 -14.41 12.66
CA MET A 41 -13.89 -13.97 11.29
C MET A 41 -12.95 -12.80 11.06
N GLY A 42 -11.84 -13.10 10.40
CA GLY A 42 -10.74 -12.19 10.11
C GLY A 42 -11.25 -10.92 9.47
N GLN A 43 -11.01 -9.80 10.15
CA GLN A 43 -11.17 -8.48 9.58
C GLN A 43 -10.15 -8.33 8.46
N ARG A 44 -10.62 -8.39 7.20
CA ARG A 44 -9.83 -8.06 6.02
C ARG A 44 -9.47 -6.57 6.09
N ARG A 45 -8.20 -6.23 5.93
CA ARG A 45 -7.67 -4.84 5.99
C ARG A 45 -6.81 -4.64 4.70
N ILE A 46 -6.43 -3.41 4.33
CA ILE A 46 -6.15 -2.97 2.93
C ILE A 46 -4.64 -2.67 2.62
N MET A 47 -4.22 -2.89 1.35
CA MET A 47 -2.93 -2.73 0.62
C MET A 47 -1.98 -3.95 0.57
N CYS A 48 -1.36 -4.39 -0.53
CA CYS A 48 -0.40 -5.53 -0.50
C CYS A 48 0.78 -5.43 0.50
N GLY A 49 1.16 -6.49 1.21
CA GLY A 49 2.32 -6.51 2.11
C GLY A 49 3.45 -7.40 1.57
N ILE A 50 4.69 -6.92 1.63
CA ILE A 50 5.89 -7.68 1.21
C ILE A 50 6.81 -7.91 2.41
N CYS A 51 7.47 -9.07 2.46
CA CYS A 51 8.55 -9.36 3.41
C CYS A 51 9.48 -10.46 2.90
N GLY A 52 10.68 -10.54 3.46
CA GLY A 52 11.65 -11.58 3.10
C GLY A 52 12.99 -11.42 3.80
N PHE A 53 13.89 -12.36 3.54
CA PHE A 53 15.21 -12.44 4.18
C PHE A 53 16.15 -13.41 3.48
N ASN A 54 17.46 -13.30 3.74
CA ASN A 54 18.54 -13.98 2.99
C ASN A 54 18.88 -15.41 3.45
N TRP A 55 17.91 -16.18 3.93
CA TRP A 55 18.07 -17.61 4.24
C TRP A 55 16.77 -18.36 4.00
N ASN A 56 16.79 -19.69 4.09
CA ASN A 56 15.60 -20.53 3.96
C ASN A 56 14.91 -20.71 5.32
N ASP A 57 13.71 -20.16 5.49
CA ASP A 57 12.86 -20.41 6.66
C ASP A 57 11.38 -20.13 6.33
N GLN A 58 10.66 -21.14 5.86
CA GLN A 58 9.26 -20.95 5.51
C GLN A 58 8.37 -20.59 6.72
N GLU A 59 8.69 -21.05 7.92
CA GLU A 59 7.87 -20.77 9.11
C GLU A 59 7.98 -19.32 9.56
N LEU A 60 9.20 -18.77 9.55
CA LEU A 60 9.41 -17.35 9.83
C LEU A 60 8.69 -16.49 8.80
N ALA A 61 8.78 -16.83 7.52
CA ALA A 61 8.08 -16.11 6.46
C ALA A 61 6.56 -16.09 6.67
N GLN A 62 5.97 -17.22 7.10
CA GLN A 62 4.55 -17.29 7.46
C GLN A 62 4.20 -16.39 8.65
N ARG A 63 5.04 -16.32 9.69
CA ARG A 63 4.83 -15.41 10.84
C ARG A 63 4.92 -13.94 10.41
N MET A 64 5.94 -13.58 9.63
CA MET A 64 6.13 -12.23 9.10
C MET A 64 4.94 -11.81 8.22
N ALA A 65 4.56 -12.64 7.25
CA ALA A 65 3.42 -12.39 6.37
C ALA A 65 2.09 -12.35 7.14
N GLY A 66 1.96 -13.13 8.22
CA GLY A 66 0.81 -13.10 9.12
C GLY A 66 0.59 -11.73 9.77
N GLN A 67 1.67 -11.02 10.14
CA GLN A 67 1.59 -9.65 10.64
C GLN A 67 1.18 -8.64 9.57
N LEU A 68 1.27 -9.00 8.29
CA LEU A 68 0.87 -8.19 7.13
C LEU A 68 -0.46 -8.67 6.52
N ALA A 69 -1.18 -9.59 7.17
CA ALA A 69 -2.47 -10.05 6.65
C ALA A 69 -3.49 -8.92 6.53
N HIS A 70 -3.31 -7.86 7.34
CA HIS A 70 -4.12 -6.66 7.25
C HIS A 70 -3.81 -5.76 6.07
N ARG A 71 -2.78 -6.08 5.33
CA ARG A 71 -2.39 -5.38 4.14
C ARG A 71 -3.05 -6.13 2.97
N GLY A 72 -2.69 -7.39 2.78
CA GLY A 72 -3.23 -8.20 1.69
C GLY A 72 -4.12 -9.33 2.17
N PRO A 73 -5.45 -9.17 2.15
CA PRO A 73 -6.37 -10.15 2.69
C PRO A 73 -6.81 -11.22 1.68
N ASP A 74 -6.55 -11.02 0.39
CA ASP A 74 -7.15 -11.84 -0.67
C ASP A 74 -6.35 -13.11 -0.94
N GLN A 75 -5.02 -13.00 -0.99
CA GLN A 75 -4.12 -14.13 -1.23
C GLN A 75 -2.84 -13.98 -0.42
N ASP A 76 -2.14 -15.09 -0.23
CA ASP A 76 -0.73 -15.12 0.20
C ASP A 76 0.13 -15.93 -0.77
N GLY A 77 1.42 -15.72 -0.71
CA GLY A 77 2.40 -16.51 -1.45
C GLY A 77 3.75 -16.48 -0.78
N PHE A 78 4.50 -17.56 -0.97
CA PHE A 78 5.76 -17.84 -0.30
C PHE A 78 6.73 -18.46 -1.30
N TYR A 79 7.98 -18.05 -1.21
CA TYR A 79 9.12 -18.65 -1.88
C TYR A 79 10.21 -18.84 -0.84
N ALA A 80 10.73 -20.06 -0.69
CA ALA A 80 11.83 -20.37 0.22
C ALA A 80 12.89 -21.17 -0.56
N GLY A 81 13.84 -20.46 -1.16
CA GLY A 81 14.94 -21.00 -1.96
C GLY A 81 16.24 -21.13 -1.16
N GLU A 82 17.32 -21.47 -1.86
CA GLU A 82 18.67 -21.45 -1.29
C GLU A 82 19.14 -20.00 -1.18
N GLY A 83 19.34 -19.50 0.05
CA GLY A 83 19.84 -18.14 0.30
C GLY A 83 18.79 -17.02 0.25
N MET A 84 17.53 -17.30 -0.07
CA MET A 84 16.47 -16.29 -0.05
C MET A 84 15.10 -16.88 0.29
N THR A 85 14.35 -16.14 1.11
CA THR A 85 12.92 -16.36 1.34
C THR A 85 12.16 -15.07 1.07
N LEU A 86 11.10 -15.16 0.27
CA LEU A 86 10.19 -14.06 -0.05
C LEU A 86 8.76 -14.45 0.34
N ALA A 87 8.00 -13.51 0.85
CA ALA A 87 6.59 -13.70 1.16
C ALA A 87 5.78 -12.45 0.84
N HIS A 88 4.54 -12.69 0.43
CA HIS A 88 3.63 -11.66 -0.02
C HIS A 88 2.22 -11.88 0.54
N ARG A 89 1.55 -10.78 0.87
CA ARG A 89 0.13 -10.70 1.19
C ARG A 89 -0.50 -9.80 0.13
N ARG A 90 -1.46 -10.32 -0.62
CA ARG A 90 -2.05 -9.60 -1.76
C ARG A 90 -3.40 -8.97 -1.43
N LEU A 91 -3.57 -7.72 -1.85
CA LEU A 91 -4.86 -7.11 -2.15
C LEU A 91 -4.97 -7.05 -3.67
N SER A 92 -5.95 -7.73 -4.26
CA SER A 92 -6.07 -7.83 -5.72
C SER A 92 -6.76 -6.60 -6.28
N ILE A 93 -6.02 -5.70 -6.93
CA ILE A 93 -6.52 -4.45 -7.54
C ILE A 93 -6.49 -4.51 -9.07
N ILE A 94 -5.38 -4.97 -9.64
CA ILE A 94 -5.17 -5.20 -11.07
C ILE A 94 -4.86 -6.69 -11.25
N ASP A 95 -5.54 -7.30 -12.21
CA ASP A 95 -5.54 -8.74 -12.51
C ASP A 95 -6.03 -9.59 -11.34
N LEU A 96 -7.36 -9.75 -11.19
CA LEU A 96 -7.94 -10.54 -10.09
C LEU A 96 -7.72 -12.06 -10.20
N SER A 97 -7.01 -12.53 -11.24
CA SER A 97 -6.73 -13.94 -11.43
C SER A 97 -5.60 -14.46 -10.52
N GLU A 98 -5.41 -15.78 -10.53
CA GLU A 98 -4.28 -16.44 -9.89
C GLU A 98 -2.93 -16.07 -10.52
N ASN A 99 -2.92 -15.60 -11.77
CA ASN A 99 -1.67 -15.22 -12.45
C ASN A 99 -1.06 -13.94 -11.86
N GLY A 100 -1.87 -13.08 -11.22
CA GLY A 100 -1.37 -11.92 -10.49
C GLY A 100 -0.83 -12.25 -9.09
N ARG A 101 -0.81 -13.53 -8.68
CA ARG A 101 -0.26 -13.96 -7.39
C ARG A 101 1.25 -13.71 -7.34
N GLN A 102 1.74 -13.34 -6.17
CA GLN A 102 3.16 -13.13 -5.90
C GLN A 102 3.64 -14.02 -4.74
N PRO A 103 4.90 -14.47 -4.67
CA PRO A 103 6.02 -14.11 -5.56
C PRO A 103 5.80 -14.45 -7.03
N MET A 104 6.06 -13.49 -7.91
CA MET A 104 6.07 -13.67 -9.36
C MET A 104 7.43 -14.16 -9.79
N PHE A 105 7.49 -14.90 -10.90
CA PHE A 105 8.73 -15.44 -11.45
C PHE A 105 8.82 -15.13 -12.94
N ASN A 106 10.04 -14.96 -13.45
CA ASN A 106 10.26 -15.02 -14.89
C ASN A 106 10.07 -16.46 -15.42
N GLU A 107 10.14 -16.62 -16.74
CA GLU A 107 9.86 -17.86 -17.45
C GLU A 107 10.75 -19.02 -16.98
N GLU A 108 12.04 -18.75 -16.73
CA GLU A 108 13.00 -19.74 -16.23
C GLU A 108 12.97 -19.91 -14.71
N LYS A 109 12.17 -19.13 -13.98
CA LYS A 109 12.12 -19.08 -12.51
C LYS A 109 13.48 -18.81 -11.86
N THR A 110 14.32 -18.03 -12.53
CA THR A 110 15.63 -17.58 -12.03
C THR A 110 15.58 -16.19 -11.41
N ILE A 111 14.48 -15.46 -11.62
CA ILE A 111 14.21 -14.17 -11.00
C ILE A 111 12.86 -14.26 -10.31
N SER A 112 12.78 -13.76 -9.08
CA SER A 112 11.56 -13.71 -8.30
C SER A 112 11.26 -12.30 -7.80
N LEU A 113 9.98 -11.94 -7.71
CA LEU A 113 9.51 -10.60 -7.36
C LEU A 113 8.38 -10.65 -6.33
N VAL A 114 8.47 -9.82 -5.31
CA VAL A 114 7.32 -9.41 -4.49
C VAL A 114 7.23 -7.88 -4.47
N ALA A 115 6.05 -7.33 -4.68
CA ALA A 115 5.80 -5.91 -4.87
C ALA A 115 4.53 -5.46 -4.14
N ASN A 116 4.59 -4.28 -3.54
CA ASN A 116 3.48 -3.55 -2.99
C ASN A 116 3.43 -2.19 -3.67
N GLY A 117 2.47 -1.99 -4.56
CA GLY A 117 2.47 -0.80 -5.39
C GLY A 117 1.53 -0.88 -6.58
N GLU A 118 1.60 0.16 -7.39
CA GLU A 118 0.99 0.27 -8.71
C GLU A 118 2.00 0.92 -9.65
N ILE A 119 2.23 0.31 -10.81
CA ILE A 119 3.02 0.86 -11.91
C ILE A 119 2.08 1.48 -12.94
N TYR A 120 1.85 2.79 -12.86
CA TYR A 120 0.87 3.50 -13.69
C TYR A 120 1.15 3.42 -15.19
N ASN A 121 2.42 3.33 -15.59
CA ASN A 121 2.82 3.20 -17.00
C ASN A 121 3.03 1.75 -17.46
N PHE A 122 2.50 0.75 -16.74
CA PHE A 122 2.74 -0.66 -17.06
C PHE A 122 2.31 -1.07 -18.46
N ARG A 123 1.22 -0.50 -19.00
CA ARG A 123 0.75 -0.83 -20.36
C ARG A 123 1.74 -0.41 -21.44
N GLU A 124 2.36 0.76 -21.26
CA GLU A 124 3.38 1.30 -22.16
C GLU A 124 4.66 0.46 -22.09
N LEU A 125 5.09 0.13 -20.86
CA LEU A 125 6.27 -0.72 -20.64
C LEU A 125 6.05 -2.14 -21.18
N ARG A 126 4.86 -2.71 -20.98
CA ARG A 126 4.50 -4.03 -21.49
C ARG A 126 4.60 -4.09 -22.99
N ALA A 127 4.06 -3.10 -23.71
CA ALA A 127 4.14 -3.06 -25.17
C ALA A 127 5.60 -3.01 -25.69
N ASP A 128 6.45 -2.15 -25.11
CA ASP A 128 7.89 -2.08 -25.46
C ASP A 128 8.62 -3.40 -25.16
N LEU A 129 8.30 -4.06 -24.04
CA LEU A 129 8.90 -5.34 -23.65
C LEU A 129 8.40 -6.51 -24.52
N GLU A 130 7.13 -6.54 -24.91
CA GLU A 130 6.59 -7.54 -25.84
C GLU A 130 7.22 -7.41 -27.23
N GLU A 131 7.46 -6.19 -27.72
CA GLU A 131 8.19 -5.93 -28.98
C GLU A 131 9.65 -6.42 -28.92
N ARG A 132 10.25 -6.44 -27.72
CA ARG A 132 11.59 -6.98 -27.47
C ARG A 132 11.61 -8.50 -27.25
N GLY A 133 10.45 -9.13 -27.19
CA GLY A 133 10.29 -10.58 -27.13
C GLY A 133 9.98 -11.17 -25.75
N HIS A 134 9.75 -10.35 -24.73
CA HIS A 134 9.32 -10.82 -23.40
C HIS A 134 7.90 -11.39 -23.44
N ARG A 135 7.61 -12.39 -22.61
CA ARG A 135 6.31 -13.08 -22.58
C ARG A 135 5.66 -12.99 -21.21
N PHE A 136 4.66 -12.12 -21.12
CA PHE A 136 3.86 -11.95 -19.92
C PHE A 136 2.88 -13.10 -19.71
N THR A 137 2.76 -13.53 -18.45
CA THR A 137 1.87 -14.60 -18.00
C THR A 137 0.66 -14.08 -17.21
N SER A 138 0.73 -12.84 -16.74
CA SER A 138 -0.32 -12.13 -16.01
C SER A 138 -0.73 -10.83 -16.73
N ASN A 139 -1.76 -10.19 -16.20
CA ASN A 139 -2.13 -8.82 -16.53
C ASN A 139 -1.81 -7.85 -15.39
N SER A 140 -1.11 -8.30 -14.35
CA SER A 140 -0.71 -7.45 -13.25
C SER A 140 0.34 -6.45 -13.72
N ASP A 141 0.17 -5.21 -13.29
CA ASP A 141 1.14 -4.15 -13.45
C ASP A 141 2.51 -4.48 -12.83
N SER A 142 2.56 -5.36 -11.82
CA SER A 142 3.81 -5.75 -11.16
C SER A 142 4.72 -6.62 -12.04
N GLU A 143 4.17 -7.40 -12.99
CA GLU A 143 4.99 -8.29 -13.84
C GLU A 143 5.94 -7.51 -14.76
N VAL A 144 5.60 -6.27 -15.13
CA VAL A 144 6.50 -5.43 -15.93
C VAL A 144 7.82 -5.14 -15.21
N ILE A 145 7.85 -5.20 -13.88
CA ILE A 145 9.07 -4.99 -13.09
C ILE A 145 10.06 -6.13 -13.35
N LEU A 146 9.58 -7.38 -13.45
CA LEU A 146 10.42 -8.54 -13.76
C LEU A 146 11.09 -8.38 -15.12
N HIS A 147 10.29 -8.24 -16.17
CA HIS A 147 10.80 -8.15 -17.54
C HIS A 147 11.60 -6.87 -17.79
N ALA A 148 11.23 -5.75 -17.18
CA ALA A 148 12.04 -4.53 -17.25
C ALA A 148 13.42 -4.73 -16.63
N TYR A 149 13.52 -5.46 -15.51
CA TYR A 149 14.81 -5.79 -14.91
C TYR A 149 15.61 -6.80 -15.75
N GLU A 150 14.96 -7.74 -16.43
CA GLU A 150 15.63 -8.65 -17.37
C GLU A 150 16.28 -7.90 -18.54
N GLU A 151 15.56 -6.94 -19.12
CA GLU A 151 16.00 -6.18 -20.28
C GLU A 151 17.02 -5.08 -19.92
N TRP A 152 16.76 -4.33 -18.84
CA TRP A 152 17.52 -3.11 -18.52
C TRP A 152 18.28 -3.17 -17.18
N GLY A 153 18.21 -4.27 -16.44
CA GLY A 153 18.86 -4.39 -15.13
C GLY A 153 18.41 -3.30 -14.16
N LEU A 154 19.35 -2.64 -13.47
CA LEU A 154 19.05 -1.55 -12.53
C LEU A 154 18.49 -0.29 -13.21
N ASP A 155 18.75 -0.07 -14.50
CA ASP A 155 18.26 1.11 -15.22
C ASP A 155 16.74 1.07 -15.40
N SER A 156 16.13 -0.12 -15.27
CA SER A 156 14.68 -0.33 -15.27
C SER A 156 13.95 0.55 -14.26
N ILE A 157 14.56 0.80 -13.08
CA ILE A 157 13.95 1.55 -11.98
C ILE A 157 13.55 2.96 -12.43
N SER A 158 14.38 3.60 -13.26
CA SER A 158 14.14 4.96 -13.75
C SER A 158 12.93 5.07 -14.69
N ARG A 159 12.55 3.95 -15.33
CA ARG A 159 11.44 3.84 -16.28
C ARG A 159 10.09 3.64 -15.61
N LEU A 160 10.08 3.18 -14.36
CA LEU A 160 8.86 2.97 -13.59
C LEU A 160 8.24 4.32 -13.18
N ARG A 161 6.94 4.47 -13.44
CA ARG A 161 6.11 5.57 -12.92
C ARG A 161 5.02 4.94 -12.06
N GLY A 162 5.02 5.23 -10.78
CA GLY A 162 4.16 4.52 -9.84
C GLY A 162 4.43 4.87 -8.38
N MET A 163 3.59 4.31 -7.52
CA MET A 163 3.87 4.16 -6.10
C MET A 163 4.25 2.72 -5.84
N PHE A 164 5.43 2.42 -5.31
CA PHE A 164 5.88 1.03 -5.18
C PHE A 164 6.97 0.85 -4.14
N ALA A 165 6.91 -0.31 -3.50
CA ALA A 165 8.02 -0.92 -2.81
C ALA A 165 8.11 -2.37 -3.29
N TYR A 166 9.27 -2.81 -3.76
CA TYR A 166 9.43 -4.19 -4.22
C TYR A 166 10.76 -4.79 -3.79
N ALA A 167 10.77 -6.11 -3.74
CA ALA A 167 11.95 -6.94 -3.60
C ALA A 167 12.04 -7.89 -4.79
N LEU A 168 13.16 -7.83 -5.50
CA LEU A 168 13.48 -8.69 -6.63
C LEU A 168 14.75 -9.48 -6.28
N TYR A 169 14.69 -10.79 -6.41
CA TYR A 169 15.84 -11.67 -6.21
C TYR A 169 16.23 -12.33 -7.53
N ASP A 170 17.48 -12.14 -7.94
CA ASP A 170 18.08 -12.68 -9.16
C ASP A 170 19.09 -13.77 -8.80
N GLU A 171 18.77 -15.01 -9.17
CA GLU A 171 19.56 -16.21 -8.90
C GLU A 171 20.56 -16.55 -10.01
N ARG A 172 20.54 -15.80 -11.12
CA ARG A 172 21.44 -16.05 -12.26
C ARG A 172 22.90 -15.75 -11.90
N GLU A 173 23.13 -14.85 -10.94
CA GLU A 173 24.44 -14.58 -10.38
C GLU A 173 24.78 -15.61 -9.29
N ARG A 174 26.01 -16.13 -9.26
CA ARG A 174 26.43 -17.22 -8.34
C ARG A 174 26.13 -16.95 -6.86
N ALA A 175 26.21 -15.70 -6.44
CA ALA A 175 25.98 -15.28 -5.06
C ALA A 175 24.50 -14.97 -4.74
N GLY A 176 23.63 -14.96 -5.75
CA GLY A 176 22.32 -14.34 -5.69
C GLY A 176 22.41 -12.82 -5.50
N LYS A 177 21.42 -12.10 -6.01
CA LYS A 177 21.34 -10.64 -5.87
C LYS A 177 19.94 -10.22 -5.48
N LEU A 178 19.82 -9.64 -4.28
CA LEU A 178 18.58 -9.03 -3.83
C LEU A 178 18.60 -7.53 -4.12
N LEU A 179 17.54 -7.07 -4.77
CA LEU A 179 17.26 -5.67 -5.03
C LEU A 179 15.98 -5.27 -4.28
N LEU A 180 16.10 -4.33 -3.34
CA LEU A 180 14.94 -3.67 -2.72
C LEU A 180 14.82 -2.26 -3.29
N VAL A 181 13.63 -1.85 -3.71
CA VAL A 181 13.41 -0.52 -4.29
C VAL A 181 12.22 0.13 -3.65
N ARG A 182 12.34 1.43 -3.33
CA ARG A 182 11.25 2.26 -2.85
C ARG A 182 11.05 3.45 -3.77
N ASP A 183 9.79 3.74 -4.09
CA ASP A 183 9.41 4.77 -5.05
C ASP A 183 9.97 6.17 -4.74
N ARG A 184 9.88 7.03 -5.75
CA ARG A 184 10.54 8.35 -5.83
C ARG A 184 10.34 9.22 -4.58
N ILE A 185 9.14 9.19 -4.01
CA ILE A 185 8.79 10.02 -2.84
C ILE A 185 8.38 9.17 -1.62
N GLY A 186 8.56 7.85 -1.69
CA GLY A 186 8.36 6.93 -0.58
C GLY A 186 6.91 6.69 -0.18
N ILE A 187 5.97 6.72 -1.13
CA ILE A 187 4.54 6.46 -0.88
C ILE A 187 4.34 5.08 -0.25
N LYS A 188 5.00 4.05 -0.77
CA LYS A 188 4.92 2.70 -0.21
C LYS A 188 6.03 2.48 0.82
N PRO A 189 5.72 1.93 2.00
CA PRO A 189 6.71 1.73 3.05
C PRO A 189 7.60 0.52 2.75
N LEU A 190 8.88 0.64 3.10
CA LEU A 190 9.85 -0.46 3.04
C LEU A 190 10.91 -0.25 4.12
N TYR A 191 11.03 -1.26 4.98
CA TYR A 191 11.98 -1.30 6.09
C TYR A 191 12.92 -2.48 5.92
N TYR A 192 14.13 -2.38 6.45
CA TYR A 192 15.09 -3.46 6.46
C TYR A 192 15.90 -3.49 7.77
N TYR A 193 16.38 -4.68 8.12
CA TYR A 193 17.31 -4.93 9.21
C TYR A 193 18.55 -5.59 8.63
N TYR A 194 19.74 -5.13 9.00
CA TYR A 194 20.98 -5.79 8.61
C TYR A 194 22.00 -5.80 9.76
N LYS A 195 22.32 -7.01 10.23
CA LYS A 195 23.33 -7.22 11.27
C LYS A 195 23.90 -8.63 11.17
N ASP A 196 25.21 -8.77 11.34
CA ASP A 196 25.92 -10.06 11.34
C ASP A 196 25.58 -10.95 10.13
N GLY A 197 25.42 -10.31 8.96
CA GLY A 197 25.09 -11.01 7.71
C GLY A 197 23.63 -11.45 7.56
N ARG A 198 22.75 -11.11 8.50
CA ARG A 198 21.30 -11.36 8.46
C ARG A 198 20.58 -10.15 7.92
N LEU A 199 20.02 -10.27 6.72
CA LEU A 199 19.19 -9.24 6.11
C LEU A 199 17.72 -9.68 6.16
N LEU A 200 16.87 -8.84 6.75
CA LEU A 200 15.42 -8.95 6.66
C LEU A 200 14.84 -7.67 6.07
N PHE A 201 13.70 -7.77 5.39
CA PHE A 201 12.93 -6.61 4.96
C PHE A 201 11.43 -6.85 5.10
N ALA A 202 10.67 -5.77 5.23
CA ALA A 202 9.21 -5.83 5.20
C ALA A 202 8.58 -4.47 4.90
N SER A 203 7.31 -4.48 4.51
CA SER A 203 6.48 -3.26 4.43
C SER A 203 6.27 -2.58 5.78
N GLU A 204 6.41 -3.31 6.89
CA GLU A 204 6.09 -2.84 8.25
C GLU A 204 7.04 -3.46 9.28
N ILE A 205 7.44 -2.69 10.29
CA ILE A 205 8.49 -3.07 11.25
C ILE A 205 8.06 -4.29 12.07
N LYS A 206 6.78 -4.39 12.44
CA LYS A 206 6.24 -5.53 13.20
C LYS A 206 6.41 -6.89 12.54
N ALA A 207 6.56 -6.93 11.21
CA ALA A 207 6.92 -8.15 10.50
C ALA A 207 8.38 -8.54 10.73
N ILE A 208 9.33 -7.58 10.65
CA ILE A 208 10.75 -7.82 10.97
C ILE A 208 10.91 -8.32 12.42
N LEU A 209 10.14 -7.76 13.36
CA LEU A 209 10.13 -8.15 14.78
C LEU A 209 9.56 -9.54 15.09
N GLN A 210 9.19 -10.32 14.06
CA GLN A 210 8.83 -11.74 14.19
C GLN A 210 10.05 -12.67 14.20
N ASP A 211 11.23 -12.20 13.76
CA ASP A 211 12.49 -12.93 13.96
C ASP A 211 12.94 -12.73 15.41
N PRO A 212 13.05 -13.81 16.23
CA PRO A 212 13.48 -13.72 17.62
C PRO A 212 14.91 -13.19 17.80
N GLN A 213 15.74 -13.17 16.75
CA GLN A 213 17.09 -12.60 16.79
C GLN A 213 17.10 -11.06 16.65
N VAL A 214 15.98 -10.45 16.26
CA VAL A 214 15.85 -9.00 16.18
C VAL A 214 15.40 -8.47 17.55
N GLU A 215 16.32 -7.78 18.23
CA GLU A 215 16.03 -7.18 19.53
C GLU A 215 15.06 -6.00 19.43
N ARG A 216 14.06 -5.96 20.30
CA ARG A 216 13.14 -4.82 20.45
C ARG A 216 13.79 -3.74 21.31
N ARG A 217 14.80 -3.07 20.74
CA ARG A 217 15.57 -2.02 21.43
C ARG A 217 15.20 -0.65 20.89
N LEU A 218 14.88 0.28 21.78
CA LEU A 218 14.61 1.67 21.42
C LEU A 218 15.87 2.33 20.86
N ASN A 219 15.77 2.94 19.69
CA ASN A 219 16.76 3.85 19.17
C ASN A 219 16.61 5.21 19.88
N ARG A 220 17.57 5.52 20.77
CA ARG A 220 17.50 6.74 21.60
C ARG A 220 17.71 8.01 20.77
N GLN A 221 18.46 7.94 19.67
CA GLN A 221 18.63 9.07 18.76
C GLN A 221 17.32 9.34 18.01
N ALA A 222 16.66 8.30 17.49
CA ALA A 222 15.35 8.45 16.85
C ALA A 222 14.29 9.01 17.80
N LEU A 223 14.30 8.63 19.09
CA LEU A 223 13.42 9.23 20.10
C LEU A 223 13.72 10.73 20.27
N TYR A 224 14.99 11.11 20.34
CA TYR A 224 15.39 12.52 20.40
C TYR A 224 14.89 13.29 19.17
N ASP A 225 15.08 12.74 17.98
CA ASP A 225 14.65 13.34 16.71
C ASP A 225 13.12 13.47 16.66
N TYR A 226 12.38 12.47 17.13
CA TYR A 226 10.92 12.53 17.25
C TYR A 226 10.45 13.65 18.18
N LEU A 227 11.12 13.85 19.32
CA LEU A 227 10.76 14.94 20.24
C LEU A 227 11.06 16.33 19.65
N GLY A 228 12.00 16.43 18.71
CA GLY A 228 12.35 17.69 18.05
C GLY A 228 11.57 17.98 16.76
N PHE A 229 11.35 16.97 15.93
CA PHE A 229 10.74 17.08 14.61
C PHE A 229 9.30 16.58 14.54
N GLU A 230 8.81 15.94 15.60
CA GLU A 230 7.48 15.31 15.67
C GLU A 230 7.29 14.08 14.75
N PHE A 231 8.37 13.62 14.10
CA PHE A 231 8.45 12.36 13.37
C PHE A 231 9.91 11.85 13.37
N VAL A 232 10.13 10.58 13.02
CA VAL A 232 11.48 10.01 12.85
C VAL A 232 11.90 10.09 11.38
N PRO A 233 12.91 10.92 11.03
CA PRO A 233 13.41 11.01 9.66
C PRO A 233 14.05 9.71 9.17
N ALA A 234 13.87 9.39 7.89
CA ALA A 234 14.62 8.31 7.26
C ALA A 234 16.14 8.63 7.28
N PRO A 235 17.03 7.63 7.40
CA PRO A 235 16.76 6.19 7.37
C PRO A 235 16.38 5.59 8.74
N GLU A 236 16.36 6.36 9.81
CA GLU A 236 16.15 5.83 11.16
C GLU A 236 14.71 5.36 11.40
N THR A 237 14.56 4.49 12.39
CA THR A 237 13.28 4.15 13.04
C THR A 237 13.46 4.18 14.55
N MET A 238 12.36 4.15 15.30
CA MET A 238 12.37 3.99 16.76
C MET A 238 12.95 2.66 17.23
N PHE A 239 13.21 1.72 16.33
CA PHE A 239 13.86 0.45 16.62
C PHE A 239 15.31 0.49 16.17
N GLN A 240 16.21 0.21 17.10
CA GLN A 240 17.64 0.12 16.82
C GLN A 240 17.90 -0.98 15.78
N ASP A 241 18.77 -0.70 14.82
CA ASP A 241 19.20 -1.61 13.74
C ASP A 241 18.11 -1.94 12.70
N ILE A 242 16.92 -1.33 12.80
CA ILE A 242 15.88 -1.36 11.75
C ILE A 242 15.84 0.01 11.08
N TYR A 243 15.98 0.00 9.76
CA TYR A 243 16.07 1.20 8.94
C TYR A 243 14.93 1.26 7.94
N LYS A 244 14.46 2.48 7.67
CA LYS A 244 13.52 2.82 6.62
C LYS A 244 14.32 3.07 5.35
N LEU A 245 14.07 2.31 4.27
CA LEU A 245 14.73 2.60 2.99
C LEU A 245 14.31 4.01 2.54
N PRO A 246 15.22 4.97 2.30
CA PRO A 246 14.84 6.33 1.94
C PRO A 246 14.05 6.38 0.61
N ALA A 247 13.25 7.43 0.43
CA ALA A 247 12.51 7.65 -0.81
C ALA A 247 13.47 7.81 -2.00
N GLY A 248 13.10 7.29 -3.18
CA GLY A 248 13.92 7.38 -4.39
C GLY A 248 15.26 6.63 -4.28
N HIS A 249 15.33 5.62 -3.41
CA HIS A 249 16.51 4.78 -3.23
C HIS A 249 16.22 3.31 -3.54
N HIS A 250 17.28 2.61 -3.90
CA HIS A 250 17.31 1.16 -3.93
C HIS A 250 18.45 0.64 -3.04
N LEU A 251 18.30 -0.61 -2.61
CA LEU A 251 19.29 -1.36 -1.83
C LEU A 251 19.64 -2.61 -2.61
N VAL A 252 20.93 -2.82 -2.85
CA VAL A 252 21.46 -4.07 -3.41
C VAL A 252 22.15 -4.84 -2.29
N PHE A 253 21.79 -6.12 -2.16
CA PHE A 253 22.47 -7.06 -1.28
C PHE A 253 23.00 -8.25 -2.07
N GLN A 254 24.31 -8.48 -1.97
CA GLN A 254 25.05 -9.52 -2.67
C GLN A 254 26.37 -9.79 -1.93
N ASP A 255 26.79 -11.05 -1.80
CA ASP A 255 28.07 -11.42 -1.15
C ASP A 255 28.25 -10.83 0.26
N GLN A 256 27.18 -10.81 1.07
CA GLN A 256 27.16 -10.17 2.40
C GLN A 256 27.51 -8.67 2.38
N GLN A 257 27.43 -8.03 1.22
CA GLN A 257 27.61 -6.59 1.04
C GLN A 257 26.24 -5.96 0.78
N LEU A 258 25.96 -4.89 1.53
CA LEU A 258 24.75 -4.10 1.40
C LEU A 258 25.13 -2.71 0.89
N ARG A 259 24.49 -2.25 -0.18
CA ARG A 259 24.69 -0.91 -0.75
C ARG A 259 23.36 -0.24 -0.97
N VAL A 260 23.19 0.95 -0.40
CA VAL A 260 22.01 1.81 -0.62
C VAL A 260 22.41 2.93 -1.56
N GLN A 261 21.63 3.14 -2.63
CA GLN A 261 21.92 4.15 -3.64
C GLN A 261 20.66 4.91 -4.03
N GLN A 262 20.79 6.23 -4.12
CA GLN A 262 19.74 7.09 -4.64
C GLN A 262 19.65 6.93 -6.16
N TYR A 263 18.46 6.65 -6.68
CA TYR A 263 18.19 6.64 -8.11
C TYR A 263 17.35 7.85 -8.55
N TRP A 264 16.70 8.54 -7.60
CA TRP A 264 15.87 9.70 -7.89
C TRP A 264 15.92 10.73 -6.75
N ASP A 265 15.87 12.01 -7.13
CA ASP A 265 15.71 13.13 -6.20
C ASP A 265 14.90 14.27 -6.84
N LEU A 266 14.22 15.06 -6.02
CA LEU A 266 13.51 16.25 -6.47
C LEU A 266 14.48 17.43 -6.59
N LYS A 267 14.98 17.66 -7.81
CA LYS A 267 15.86 18.79 -8.10
C LYS A 267 15.05 19.99 -8.58
N PHE A 268 14.95 21.02 -7.75
CA PHE A 268 14.49 22.33 -8.19
C PHE A 268 15.59 22.99 -9.01
N HIS A 269 15.35 23.21 -10.29
CA HIS A 269 16.25 23.99 -11.15
C HIS A 269 15.79 25.45 -11.14
N PRO A 270 16.43 26.35 -10.37
CA PRO A 270 16.14 27.78 -10.42
C PRO A 270 16.57 28.31 -11.80
N GLY A 271 15.63 28.37 -12.72
CA GLY A 271 15.84 28.77 -14.11
C GLY A 271 14.52 28.62 -14.85
N ARG A 272 13.89 29.77 -15.14
CA ARG A 272 12.49 29.87 -15.59
C ARG A 272 12.20 28.91 -16.74
N LEU A 273 11.28 27.98 -16.53
CA LEU A 273 10.39 27.57 -17.62
C LEU A 273 9.92 28.88 -18.28
N GLN A 274 10.12 29.04 -19.59
CA GLN A 274 9.67 30.21 -20.31
C GLN A 274 8.15 30.11 -20.51
N LEU A 275 7.43 30.22 -19.41
CA LEU A 275 5.97 30.21 -19.34
C LEU A 275 5.54 31.51 -18.67
N THR A 276 4.55 32.16 -19.27
CA THR A 276 3.72 33.14 -18.60
C THR A 276 2.94 32.47 -17.47
N PHE A 277 2.40 33.27 -16.54
CA PHE A 277 1.56 32.73 -15.47
C PHE A 277 0.36 31.94 -16.01
N ALA A 278 -0.29 32.43 -17.08
CA ALA A 278 -1.42 31.75 -17.70
C ALA A 278 -1.02 30.38 -18.29
N GLU A 279 0.11 30.30 -19.00
CA GLU A 279 0.63 29.04 -19.52
C GLU A 279 1.02 28.07 -18.40
N ALA A 280 1.58 28.57 -17.29
CA ALA A 280 1.90 27.74 -16.14
C ALA A 280 0.64 27.16 -15.48
N VAL A 281 -0.45 27.92 -15.39
CA VAL A 281 -1.74 27.46 -14.87
C VAL A 281 -2.32 26.35 -15.73
N GLU A 282 -2.34 26.51 -17.05
CA GLU A 282 -2.85 25.47 -17.95
C GLU A 282 -1.95 24.23 -17.90
N ARG A 283 -0.62 24.41 -17.90
CA ARG A 283 0.31 23.28 -17.79
C ARG A 283 0.15 22.52 -16.48
N GLN A 284 -0.08 23.20 -15.36
CA GLN A 284 -0.33 22.58 -14.07
C GLN A 284 -1.64 21.78 -14.09
N LYS A 285 -2.71 22.30 -14.70
CA LYS A 285 -3.99 21.59 -14.84
C LYS A 285 -3.83 20.33 -15.69
N GLU A 286 -3.13 20.41 -16.81
CA GLU A 286 -2.83 19.24 -17.67
C GLU A 286 -2.09 18.16 -16.89
N LEU A 287 -1.00 18.53 -16.21
CA LEU A 287 -0.19 17.59 -15.43
C LEU A 287 -0.99 16.94 -14.30
N LEU A 288 -1.86 17.70 -13.63
CA LEU A 288 -2.71 17.16 -12.58
C LEU A 288 -3.81 16.25 -13.15
N ASP A 289 -4.39 16.58 -14.31
CA ASP A 289 -5.36 15.73 -15.01
C ASP A 289 -4.72 14.42 -15.48
N GLU A 290 -3.51 14.47 -16.04
CA GLU A 290 -2.71 13.30 -16.42
C GLU A 290 -2.39 12.42 -15.20
N ALA A 291 -2.01 13.04 -14.08
CA ALA A 291 -1.76 12.33 -12.83
C ALA A 291 -3.03 11.65 -12.31
N VAL A 292 -4.17 12.35 -12.27
CA VAL A 292 -5.44 11.76 -11.85
C VAL A 292 -5.80 10.58 -12.75
N LYS A 293 -5.79 10.79 -14.07
CA LYS A 293 -6.13 9.77 -15.06
C LYS A 293 -5.31 8.49 -14.89
N SER A 294 -4.01 8.62 -14.63
CA SER A 294 -3.13 7.45 -14.46
C SER A 294 -3.41 6.64 -13.19
N HIS A 295 -4.00 7.26 -12.17
CA HIS A 295 -4.41 6.60 -10.91
C HIS A 295 -5.81 5.97 -10.97
N LEU A 296 -6.52 6.06 -12.11
CA LEU A 296 -7.86 5.48 -12.27
C LEU A 296 -7.84 4.05 -12.83
N VAL A 297 -6.66 3.50 -13.14
CA VAL A 297 -6.55 2.15 -13.68
C VAL A 297 -6.76 1.13 -12.55
N SER A 298 -7.91 0.45 -12.56
CA SER A 298 -8.27 -0.53 -11.54
C SER A 298 -9.31 -1.54 -12.07
N ASP A 299 -9.24 -2.80 -11.65
CA ASP A 299 -10.24 -3.83 -11.96
C ASP A 299 -11.33 -3.93 -10.87
N VAL A 300 -11.30 -3.01 -9.90
CA VAL A 300 -12.20 -2.95 -8.74
C VAL A 300 -12.72 -1.51 -8.54
N PRO A 301 -13.86 -1.32 -7.85
CA PRO A 301 -14.43 0.00 -7.64
C PRO A 301 -13.47 0.96 -6.93
N LEU A 302 -13.47 2.22 -7.38
CA LEU A 302 -12.67 3.30 -6.79
C LEU A 302 -13.55 4.27 -6.00
N GLY A 303 -12.97 4.81 -4.95
CA GLY A 303 -13.51 5.84 -4.08
C GLY A 303 -12.51 6.96 -3.83
N VAL A 304 -12.99 8.08 -3.30
CA VAL A 304 -12.15 9.21 -2.93
C VAL A 304 -12.51 9.73 -1.55
N PHE A 305 -11.50 10.03 -0.74
CA PHE A 305 -11.68 10.79 0.49
C PHE A 305 -11.82 12.27 0.16
N LEU A 306 -12.97 12.86 0.52
CA LEU A 306 -13.31 14.24 0.24
C LEU A 306 -13.32 15.01 1.57
N SER A 307 -12.51 16.05 1.71
CA SER A 307 -12.48 16.89 2.92
C SER A 307 -13.10 18.26 2.70
N GLY A 308 -13.56 18.59 1.49
CA GLY A 308 -14.02 19.94 1.15
C GLY A 308 -12.90 20.97 0.93
N GLY A 309 -11.65 20.63 1.28
CA GLY A 309 -10.47 21.41 0.92
C GLY A 309 -10.16 21.38 -0.58
N LEU A 310 -9.42 22.38 -1.07
CA LEU A 310 -9.12 22.56 -2.50
C LEU A 310 -8.51 21.31 -3.13
N ASP A 311 -7.56 20.67 -2.46
CA ASP A 311 -6.84 19.52 -3.00
C ASP A 311 -7.79 18.37 -3.35
N SER A 312 -8.58 17.90 -2.37
CA SER A 312 -9.53 16.80 -2.59
C SER A 312 -10.66 17.16 -3.53
N SER A 313 -11.07 18.43 -3.52
CA SER A 313 -12.05 18.95 -4.47
C SER A 313 -11.54 18.89 -5.90
N CYS A 314 -10.28 19.29 -6.14
CA CYS A 314 -9.65 19.23 -7.45
C CYS A 314 -9.55 17.79 -7.96
N ILE A 315 -9.16 16.82 -7.11
CA ILE A 315 -9.07 15.42 -7.52
C ILE A 315 -10.44 14.85 -7.90
N VAL A 316 -11.49 15.08 -7.10
CA VAL A 316 -12.84 14.61 -7.42
C VAL A 316 -13.35 15.24 -8.72
N ALA A 317 -13.14 16.55 -8.90
CA ALA A 317 -13.54 17.25 -10.11
C ALA A 317 -12.82 16.75 -11.37
N LEU A 318 -11.52 16.44 -11.29
CA LEU A 318 -10.76 15.85 -12.40
C LEU A 318 -11.15 14.39 -12.65
N MET A 319 -11.32 13.59 -11.59
CA MET A 319 -11.76 12.20 -11.71
C MET A 319 -13.13 12.11 -12.42
N ARG A 320 -14.04 13.06 -12.14
CA ARG A 320 -15.33 13.14 -12.81
C ARG A 320 -15.23 13.27 -14.33
N ARG A 321 -14.16 13.87 -14.87
CA ARG A 321 -13.94 14.02 -16.32
C ARG A 321 -13.61 12.70 -17.02
N HIS A 322 -13.03 11.74 -16.30
CA HIS A 322 -12.53 10.48 -16.87
C HIS A 322 -13.43 9.29 -16.61
N ILE A 323 -14.35 9.38 -15.65
CA ILE A 323 -15.28 8.30 -15.29
C ILE A 323 -16.67 8.67 -15.81
N THR A 324 -17.38 7.70 -16.38
CA THR A 324 -18.81 7.79 -16.73
C THR A 324 -19.55 6.77 -15.86
N GLY A 325 -20.02 7.18 -14.69
CA GLY A 325 -20.61 6.27 -13.69
C GLY A 325 -20.51 6.81 -12.27
N PRO A 326 -21.04 6.10 -11.26
CA PRO A 326 -21.02 6.58 -9.89
C PRO A 326 -19.59 6.73 -9.38
N ILE A 327 -19.30 7.87 -8.77
CA ILE A 327 -18.07 8.09 -8.00
C ILE A 327 -18.47 8.12 -6.54
N LYS A 328 -17.90 7.22 -5.75
CA LYS A 328 -18.12 7.20 -4.31
C LYS A 328 -17.15 8.14 -3.62
N THR A 329 -17.69 9.01 -2.77
CA THR A 329 -16.89 9.94 -1.97
C THR A 329 -17.20 9.75 -0.51
N PHE A 330 -16.17 9.79 0.33
CA PHE A 330 -16.32 9.63 1.77
C PHE A 330 -15.74 10.83 2.50
N THR A 331 -16.48 11.32 3.49
CA THR A 331 -16.05 12.43 4.36
C THR A 331 -16.26 12.05 5.81
N ILE A 332 -15.36 12.52 6.66
CA ILE A 332 -15.52 12.42 8.11
C ILE A 332 -16.38 13.57 8.61
N GLY A 333 -17.42 13.24 9.38
CA GLY A 333 -18.22 14.21 10.11
C GLY A 333 -17.97 14.12 11.62
N TYR A 334 -18.04 15.26 12.30
CA TYR A 334 -17.99 15.34 13.76
C TYR A 334 -19.32 15.89 14.29
N ARG A 335 -19.72 15.46 15.50
CA ARG A 335 -20.90 16.03 16.17
C ARG A 335 -20.71 17.51 16.50
N ASP A 336 -19.48 17.88 16.84
CA ASP A 336 -19.10 19.27 17.00
C ASP A 336 -18.88 19.93 15.62
N LYS A 337 -19.75 20.88 15.29
CA LYS A 337 -19.74 21.56 14.00
C LYS A 337 -18.50 22.43 13.79
N THR A 338 -17.79 22.85 14.85
CA THR A 338 -16.59 23.69 14.70
C THR A 338 -15.41 22.95 14.07
N PHE A 339 -15.45 21.62 14.05
CA PHE A 339 -14.42 20.76 13.45
C PHE A 339 -14.86 20.13 12.12
N SER A 340 -16.01 20.53 11.59
CA SER A 340 -16.65 19.86 10.47
C SER A 340 -16.46 20.61 9.15
N GLU A 341 -15.75 20.00 8.19
CA GLU A 341 -15.64 20.49 6.81
C GLU A 341 -16.79 20.01 5.89
N LEU A 342 -17.83 19.40 6.47
CA LEU A 342 -18.94 18.75 5.75
C LEU A 342 -19.63 19.66 4.73
N GLU A 343 -19.90 20.91 5.08
CA GLU A 343 -20.61 21.85 4.18
C GLU A 343 -19.82 22.05 2.87
N TYR A 344 -18.50 22.11 2.93
CA TYR A 344 -17.64 22.25 1.75
C TYR A 344 -17.57 20.96 0.95
N ALA A 345 -17.48 19.81 1.62
CA ALA A 345 -17.51 18.50 0.96
C ALA A 345 -18.85 18.28 0.21
N GLU A 346 -19.98 18.66 0.80
CA GLU A 346 -21.31 18.57 0.18
C GLU A 346 -21.46 19.41 -1.08
N ILE A 347 -20.85 20.61 -1.11
CA ILE A 347 -20.83 21.48 -2.31
C ILE A 347 -20.17 20.74 -3.47
N VAL A 348 -19.01 20.14 -3.22
CA VAL A 348 -18.23 19.44 -4.26
C VAL A 348 -18.92 18.15 -4.67
N ALA A 349 -19.42 17.38 -3.72
CA ALA A 349 -20.17 16.16 -3.99
C ALA A 349 -21.38 16.42 -4.88
N ARG A 350 -22.14 17.48 -4.61
CA ARG A 350 -23.28 17.91 -5.43
C ARG A 350 -22.84 18.38 -6.82
N HIS A 351 -21.77 19.17 -6.89
CA HIS A 351 -21.24 19.69 -8.16
C HIS A 351 -20.71 18.58 -9.07
N CYS A 352 -20.08 17.56 -8.50
CA CYS A 352 -19.51 16.43 -9.22
C CYS A 352 -20.45 15.20 -9.30
N GLU A 353 -21.69 15.33 -8.80
CA GLU A 353 -22.71 14.28 -8.80
C GLU A 353 -22.19 12.94 -8.24
N THR A 354 -21.56 13.00 -7.06
CA THR A 354 -20.98 11.81 -6.41
C THR A 354 -21.97 11.11 -5.49
N GLU A 355 -21.79 9.80 -5.32
CA GLU A 355 -22.42 9.04 -4.24
C GLU A 355 -21.68 9.37 -2.94
N HIS A 356 -22.16 10.40 -2.25
CA HIS A 356 -21.50 10.95 -1.07
C HIS A 356 -21.92 10.25 0.22
N GLN A 357 -20.93 9.81 0.99
CA GLN A 357 -21.11 9.17 2.28
C GLN A 357 -20.42 9.97 3.38
N VAL A 358 -21.21 10.41 4.35
CA VAL A 358 -20.72 11.07 5.56
C VAL A 358 -20.58 10.03 6.66
N LEU A 359 -19.37 9.90 7.17
CA LEU A 359 -19.01 8.97 8.24
C LEU A 359 -18.89 9.77 9.53
N MET A 360 -19.94 9.74 10.34
CA MET A 360 -19.94 10.40 11.64
C MET A 360 -19.03 9.64 12.60
N ILE A 361 -18.00 10.31 13.09
CA ILE A 361 -17.10 9.75 14.11
C ILE A 361 -17.67 10.06 15.49
N ASP A 362 -17.92 8.99 16.25
CA ASP A 362 -18.24 9.06 17.69
C ASP A 362 -17.00 9.45 18.51
N ASP A 363 -17.19 9.67 19.81
CA ASP A 363 -16.10 10.04 20.73
C ASP A 363 -14.89 9.10 20.62
N LEU A 364 -13.69 9.70 20.68
CA LEU A 364 -12.42 9.00 20.56
C LEU A 364 -12.26 7.97 21.69
N LYS A 365 -12.14 6.69 21.33
CA LYS A 365 -11.87 5.60 22.29
C LYS A 365 -10.39 5.27 22.32
N GLN A 366 -9.88 4.91 23.50
CA GLN A 366 -8.50 4.44 23.69
C GLN A 366 -8.13 3.30 22.72
N GLU A 367 -9.06 2.37 22.48
CA GLU A 367 -8.82 1.25 21.55
C GLU A 367 -8.52 1.69 20.11
N TYR A 368 -9.03 2.85 19.67
CA TYR A 368 -8.75 3.38 18.33
C TYR A 368 -7.33 3.92 18.26
N VAL A 369 -6.89 4.61 19.31
CA VAL A 369 -5.51 5.09 19.43
C VAL A 369 -4.52 3.92 19.41
N GLU A 370 -4.75 2.89 20.23
CA GLU A 370 -3.88 1.71 20.27
C GLU A 370 -3.81 0.97 18.93
N LYS A 371 -4.94 0.81 18.24
CA LYS A 371 -4.98 0.18 16.91
C LYS A 371 -4.29 1.03 15.85
N THR A 372 -4.48 2.35 15.86
CA THR A 372 -3.79 3.26 14.95
C THR A 372 -2.28 3.19 15.15
N LEU A 373 -1.81 3.25 16.40
CA LEU A 373 -0.38 3.11 16.72
C LEU A 373 0.20 1.77 16.25
N TRP A 374 -0.54 0.67 16.43
CA TRP A 374 -0.13 -0.63 15.91
C TRP A 374 0.02 -0.65 14.38
N HIS A 375 -0.83 0.10 13.66
CA HIS A 375 -0.75 0.22 12.20
C HIS A 375 0.40 1.13 11.75
N LEU A 376 0.74 2.16 12.52
CA LEU A 376 1.82 3.09 12.21
C LEU A 376 3.22 2.51 12.49
N ASP A 377 3.33 1.46 13.33
CA ASP A 377 4.57 0.89 13.89
C ASP A 377 5.41 1.84 14.76
N GLU A 378 5.22 3.15 14.61
CA GLU A 378 5.91 4.22 15.31
C GLU A 378 4.88 5.30 15.72
N PRO A 379 5.12 6.07 16.79
CA PRO A 379 4.24 7.16 17.16
C PRO A 379 4.30 8.29 16.12
N MET A 380 3.15 8.91 15.86
CA MET A 380 3.02 10.08 14.98
C MET A 380 2.20 11.15 15.72
N THR A 381 2.59 12.42 15.60
CA THR A 381 1.93 13.53 16.30
C THR A 381 0.66 14.01 15.63
N ASP A 382 0.44 13.66 14.36
CA ASP A 382 -0.76 14.06 13.63
C ASP A 382 -2.02 13.37 14.19
N LEU A 383 -2.85 14.17 14.87
CA LEU A 383 -4.12 13.74 15.45
C LEU A 383 -5.13 13.27 14.39
N SER A 384 -4.92 13.61 13.12
CA SER A 384 -5.78 13.19 12.00
C SER A 384 -5.65 11.70 11.65
N THR A 385 -4.63 11.02 12.20
CA THR A 385 -4.37 9.59 11.98
C THR A 385 -5.47 8.67 12.50
N VAL A 386 -6.06 8.96 13.66
CA VAL A 386 -7.14 8.15 14.21
C VAL A 386 -8.44 8.32 13.41
N PRO A 387 -8.89 9.55 13.08
CA PRO A 387 -9.98 9.77 12.14
C PRO A 387 -9.75 9.07 10.79
N LEU A 388 -8.53 9.14 10.22
CA LEU A 388 -8.21 8.47 8.96
C LEU A 388 -8.30 6.95 9.08
N TYR A 389 -7.82 6.35 10.17
CA TYR A 389 -7.99 4.93 10.43
C TYR A 389 -9.47 4.52 10.46
N LEU A 390 -10.31 5.31 11.13
CA LEU A 390 -11.76 5.06 11.22
C LEU A 390 -12.43 5.21 9.85
N LEU A 391 -12.07 6.23 9.07
CA LEU A 391 -12.53 6.44 7.70
C LEU A 391 -12.19 5.25 6.81
N CYS A 392 -10.93 4.81 6.80
CA CYS A 392 -10.49 3.63 6.04
C CYS A 392 -11.21 2.35 6.48
N LYS A 393 -11.42 2.17 7.79
CA LYS A 393 -12.15 1.02 8.33
C LYS A 393 -13.58 0.97 7.83
N GLN A 394 -14.24 2.13 7.76
CA GLN A 394 -15.64 2.25 7.40
C GLN A 394 -15.86 2.25 5.87
N ALA A 395 -15.00 2.91 5.09
CA ALA A 395 -15.07 2.91 3.62
C ALA A 395 -14.90 1.49 3.00
N ARG A 396 -14.35 0.56 3.77
CA ARG A 396 -14.25 -0.86 3.43
C ARG A 396 -15.56 -1.63 3.56
N GLU A 397 -16.44 -1.23 4.49
CA GLU A 397 -17.71 -1.92 4.77
C GLU A 397 -18.74 -1.69 3.67
#